data_AF-A0A7X6WFH8-F1
#
_entry.id   AF-A0A7X6WFH8-F1
#
_cell.length_a   1.000
_cell.length_b   1.000
_cell.length_c   1.000
_cell.angle_alpha   90.00
_cell.angle_beta   90.00
_cell.angle_gamma   90.00
#
_symmetry.space_group_name_H-M   'P 1'
#
loop_
_entity.id
_entity.type
_entity.pdbx_description
1 polymer ?
#
loop_
_entity_poly.entity_id
_entity_poly.type
_entity_poly.pdbx_seq_one_letter_code
_entity_poly.pdbx_strand_id
1 'polypeptide(L)'
;VVDQIGYSNKVIPKVLRQKGSKSGMIIPYDLWREDFSKATVICAGEKDMTIAREHGLNAITITGGEGALPKFFYKDFKDRHVFIIYDNDLAGKNGATKVASALYPHVKKVTVVDLSPVTVEEGEDLWDFFMKYNKTREDLVEIMRASPEFTSDQASKVQELQYPTMSIKEALKPENVGKLVRSNVQIVVSYDDQFQVPSLFSVTKEYAGETKSKNTMTVGESRTWTLEDYNIEDILHLVDSNLKEDKIYTNKLDLLHVPKNEEGIKLVDGANSVVYKAVVVDYNKNSQIMEKPIEMVAFSIDRQLTSGNKYKITYKLVPHPYDGQKLNMMIVDMEGAEDAITNFELNNSNIEILKQFQVETTLEDKINDNLNRFYGLVGHTYNPNLVLLNELTYHSVMEFDFHRWTNNIGALDIMIIGESRTGKSHTAETLSKLYNVGTKVDMINTTKAGLIGGSNSAGKGGGYQTRAGILPMNHGGLVILEEFGKAREHNIIDLLTEVKSSGVARITRVNGQLDLPSINRRIAITNPRTTGSRSRPIASYPNGIEIITDLLGKAENIARFDAIAIFGDMADGDIVYGETFGEPYPEHYYQTKINWVWSRT
;
A
#
# COMPACT_ATOMS: atom_id res chain seq x y z
N VAL A 1 -27.61 27.66 22.88
CA VAL A 1 -27.44 28.13 21.48
C VAL A 1 -27.57 26.90 20.60
N VAL A 2 -28.50 26.91 19.64
CA VAL A 2 -28.88 25.76 18.79
C VAL A 2 -28.35 26.05 17.39
N ASP A 3 -27.73 25.07 16.73
CA ASP A 3 -27.33 25.21 15.32
C ASP A 3 -28.53 24.78 14.44
N GLN A 4 -28.80 25.57 13.40
CA GLN A 4 -29.81 25.23 12.39
C GLN A 4 -29.12 24.57 11.18
N ILE A 5 -29.60 23.40 10.75
CA ILE A 5 -29.24 22.81 9.46
C ILE A 5 -30.51 22.80 8.61
N GLY A 6 -30.45 23.40 7.43
CA GLY A 6 -31.50 23.35 6.43
C GLY A 6 -30.89 23.30 5.03
N TYR A 7 -31.31 22.32 4.24
CA TYR A 7 -31.23 22.41 2.79
C TYR A 7 -32.53 23.07 2.31
N SER A 8 -32.40 24.13 1.52
CA SER A 8 -33.45 25.03 0.98
C SER A 8 -33.79 26.28 1.82
N ASN A 9 -34.12 27.36 1.10
CA ASN A 9 -34.50 28.71 1.55
C ASN A 9 -35.81 28.78 2.38
N LYS A 10 -36.17 27.73 3.14
CA LYS A 10 -37.35 27.74 4.02
C LYS A 10 -36.97 28.12 5.44
N VAL A 11 -37.79 28.99 6.04
CA VAL A 11 -37.59 29.69 7.32
C VAL A 11 -37.69 28.76 8.55
N ILE A 12 -37.95 27.45 8.38
CA ILE A 12 -38.13 26.49 9.48
C ILE A 12 -37.15 25.33 9.30
N PRO A 13 -36.19 25.12 10.23
CA PRO A 13 -35.24 24.01 10.15
C PRO A 13 -35.95 22.66 10.37
N LYS A 14 -35.63 21.66 9.54
CA LYS A 14 -36.20 20.29 9.62
C LYS A 14 -35.79 19.58 10.93
N VAL A 15 -34.61 19.91 11.47
CA VAL A 15 -34.08 19.37 12.73
C VAL A 15 -33.34 20.48 13.50
N LEU A 16 -33.47 20.46 14.84
CA LEU A 16 -32.73 21.36 15.74
C LEU A 16 -31.67 20.56 16.49
N ARG A 17 -30.40 20.98 16.44
CA ARG A 17 -29.29 20.31 17.16
C ARG A 17 -28.68 21.20 18.23
N GLN A 18 -28.30 20.62 19.37
CA GLN A 18 -27.50 21.34 20.36
C GLN A 18 -26.12 21.68 19.77
N LYS A 19 -25.65 22.91 19.99
CA LYS A 19 -24.31 23.34 19.54
C LYS A 19 -23.24 22.43 20.16
N GLY A 20 -22.38 21.86 19.31
CA GLY A 20 -21.35 20.90 19.71
C GLY A 20 -21.78 19.42 19.67
N SER A 21 -23.01 19.11 19.24
CA SER A 21 -23.44 17.72 19.05
C SER A 21 -22.57 17.03 17.98
N LYS A 22 -22.03 15.87 18.32
CA LYS A 22 -21.21 15.06 17.39
C LYS A 22 -22.09 14.49 16.27
N SER A 23 -21.57 14.54 15.05
CA SER A 23 -22.14 13.84 13.88
C SER A 23 -21.80 12.34 13.95
N GLY A 24 -22.56 11.49 13.26
CA GLY A 24 -22.28 10.05 13.21
C GLY A 24 -22.88 9.24 14.36
N MET A 25 -23.83 9.79 15.11
CA MET A 25 -24.52 9.06 16.17
C MET A 25 -25.63 8.18 15.59
N ILE A 26 -25.78 6.96 16.10
CA ILE A 26 -26.83 6.03 15.65
C ILE A 26 -28.12 6.27 16.42
N ILE A 27 -29.24 6.35 15.71
CA ILE A 27 -30.57 6.47 16.30
C ILE A 27 -31.48 5.38 15.68
N PRO A 28 -32.22 4.58 16.49
CA PRO A 28 -32.00 4.33 17.91
C PRO A 28 -30.82 3.36 18.11
N TYR A 29 -29.81 3.75 18.89
CA TYR A 29 -28.66 2.86 19.15
C TYR A 29 -29.04 1.66 20.04
N ASP A 30 -29.70 1.89 21.18
CA ASP A 30 -29.96 0.84 22.17
C ASP A 30 -30.83 -0.29 21.60
N LEU A 31 -31.92 0.06 20.91
CA LEU A 31 -32.82 -0.91 20.28
C LEU A 31 -32.18 -1.67 19.13
N TRP A 32 -31.25 -1.05 18.41
CA TRP A 32 -30.54 -1.67 17.29
C TRP A 32 -29.45 -2.62 17.78
N ARG A 33 -28.69 -2.21 18.80
CA ARG A 33 -27.55 -2.94 19.34
C ARG A 33 -27.97 -4.31 19.88
N GLU A 34 -29.13 -4.40 20.52
CA GLU A 34 -29.62 -5.64 21.14
C GLU A 34 -30.21 -6.64 20.13
N ASP A 35 -30.66 -6.20 18.96
CA ASP A 35 -31.29 -7.08 17.95
C ASP A 35 -30.27 -7.53 16.88
N PHE A 36 -29.79 -8.77 17.03
CA PHE A 36 -28.98 -9.48 16.01
C PHE A 36 -29.79 -10.44 15.14
N SER A 37 -31.10 -10.57 15.39
CA SER A 37 -31.96 -11.53 14.67
C SER A 37 -32.34 -11.05 13.26
N LYS A 38 -32.18 -9.76 12.98
CA LYS A 38 -32.54 -9.10 11.72
C LYS A 38 -31.37 -8.34 11.13
N ALA A 39 -31.36 -8.22 9.80
CA ALA A 39 -30.41 -7.35 9.11
C ALA A 39 -30.63 -5.87 9.47
N THR A 40 -29.55 -5.11 9.53
CA THR A 40 -29.58 -3.67 9.79
C THR A 40 -30.00 -2.93 8.53
N VAL A 41 -30.95 -2.02 8.63
CA VAL A 41 -31.31 -1.09 7.55
C VAL A 41 -30.90 0.33 7.95
N ILE A 42 -30.04 0.97 7.17
CA ILE A 42 -29.63 2.36 7.40
C ILE A 42 -30.46 3.24 6.46
N CYS A 43 -31.25 4.14 7.04
CA CYS A 43 -32.14 5.04 6.31
C CYS A 43 -31.58 6.47 6.25
N ALA A 44 -31.98 7.21 5.22
CA ALA A 44 -31.59 8.62 4.98
C ALA A 44 -31.82 9.52 6.19
N GLY A 45 -33.02 9.45 6.78
CA GLY A 45 -33.39 10.26 7.94
C GLY A 45 -34.31 9.56 8.93
N GLU A 46 -34.70 10.30 9.97
CA GLU A 46 -35.53 9.79 11.07
C GLU A 46 -36.94 9.40 10.60
N LYS A 47 -37.47 10.10 9.59
CA LYS A 47 -38.78 9.82 8.96
C LYS A 47 -38.79 8.42 8.32
N ASP A 48 -37.79 8.12 7.50
CA ASP A 48 -37.62 6.85 6.80
C ASP A 48 -37.34 5.69 7.75
N MET A 49 -36.49 5.94 8.74
CA MET A 49 -36.22 4.98 9.80
C MET A 49 -37.51 4.62 10.55
N THR A 50 -38.35 5.60 10.87
CA THR A 50 -39.59 5.37 11.63
C THR A 50 -40.54 4.46 10.86
N ILE A 51 -40.80 4.76 9.58
CA ILE A 51 -41.71 3.94 8.77
C ILE A 51 -41.15 2.53 8.51
N ALA A 52 -39.84 2.39 8.31
CA ALA A 52 -39.20 1.09 8.17
C ALA A 52 -39.38 0.21 9.42
N ARG A 53 -39.28 0.81 10.61
CA ARG A 53 -39.51 0.11 11.89
C ARG A 53 -40.97 -0.24 12.11
N GLU A 54 -41.91 0.59 11.66
CA GLU A 54 -43.35 0.29 11.68
C GLU A 54 -43.67 -0.96 10.83
N HIS A 55 -42.97 -1.14 9.71
CA HIS A 55 -43.00 -2.37 8.90
C HIS A 55 -42.12 -3.52 9.45
N GLY A 56 -41.60 -3.39 10.68
CA GLY A 56 -40.92 -4.47 11.41
C GLY A 56 -39.44 -4.70 11.06
N LEU A 57 -38.80 -3.78 10.34
CA LEU A 57 -37.38 -3.83 10.00
C LEU A 57 -36.52 -3.33 11.17
N ASN A 58 -35.28 -3.84 11.29
CA ASN A 58 -34.31 -3.32 12.25
C ASN A 58 -33.58 -2.10 11.63
N ALA A 59 -34.30 -0.98 11.54
CA ALA A 59 -33.81 0.23 10.89
C ALA A 59 -33.22 1.25 11.87
N ILE A 60 -32.18 1.95 11.41
CA ILE A 60 -31.47 3.05 12.07
C ILE A 60 -31.28 4.22 11.11
N THR A 61 -31.02 5.41 11.65
CA THR A 61 -30.45 6.55 10.90
C THR A 61 -29.19 7.07 11.61
N ILE A 62 -28.39 7.86 10.90
CA ILE A 62 -27.13 8.42 11.37
C ILE A 62 -27.26 9.93 11.46
N THR A 63 -26.96 10.51 12.62
CA THR A 63 -27.04 11.97 12.80
C THR A 63 -26.02 12.68 11.93
N GLY A 64 -26.39 13.87 11.44
CA GLY A 64 -25.52 14.71 10.60
C GLY A 64 -25.82 14.66 9.10
N GLY A 65 -26.87 13.94 8.70
CA GLY A 65 -27.34 13.86 7.32
C GLY A 65 -26.74 12.69 6.54
N GLU A 66 -27.19 12.55 5.30
CA GLU A 66 -26.75 11.48 4.41
C GLU A 66 -25.23 11.54 4.16
N GLY A 67 -24.54 10.41 4.35
CA GLY A 67 -23.09 10.32 4.21
C GLY A 67 -22.29 10.69 5.46
N ALA A 68 -22.95 10.92 6.60
CA ALA A 68 -22.32 10.93 7.92
C ALA A 68 -21.84 9.51 8.29
N LEU A 69 -20.67 9.40 8.91
CA LEU A 69 -20.03 8.11 9.19
C LEU A 69 -20.19 7.73 10.67
N PRO A 70 -20.59 6.48 11.00
CA PRO A 70 -20.80 6.05 12.37
C PRO A 70 -19.48 5.59 13.03
N LYS A 71 -18.45 6.44 13.00
CA LYS A 71 -17.07 6.09 13.39
C LYS A 71 -16.96 5.48 14.79
N PHE A 72 -17.75 5.99 15.74
CA PHE A 72 -17.75 5.51 17.13
C PHE A 72 -18.31 4.09 17.29
N PHE A 73 -19.02 3.57 16.29
CA PHE A 73 -19.81 2.35 16.39
C PHE A 73 -19.37 1.25 15.42
N TYR A 74 -18.26 1.42 14.68
CA TYR A 74 -17.78 0.41 13.72
C TYR A 74 -17.62 -0.98 14.34
N LYS A 75 -17.21 -1.07 15.61
CA LYS A 75 -17.10 -2.36 16.31
C LYS A 75 -18.46 -3.03 16.53
N ASP A 76 -19.54 -2.26 16.69
CA ASP A 76 -20.89 -2.78 16.91
C ASP A 76 -21.55 -3.31 15.61
N PHE A 77 -20.98 -2.97 14.46
CA PHE A 77 -21.40 -3.45 13.14
C PHE A 77 -20.85 -4.85 12.77
N LYS A 78 -19.91 -5.36 13.57
CA LYS A 78 -19.26 -6.66 13.33
C LYS A 78 -20.30 -7.77 13.18
N ASP A 79 -20.08 -8.63 12.18
CA ASP A 79 -20.91 -9.80 11.85
C ASP A 79 -22.35 -9.49 11.35
N ARG A 80 -22.70 -8.22 11.17
CA ARG A 80 -24.03 -7.81 10.68
C ARG A 80 -24.11 -7.75 9.15
N HIS A 81 -25.30 -8.03 8.63
CA HIS A 81 -25.66 -7.72 7.24
C HIS A 81 -26.33 -6.34 7.22
N VAL A 82 -25.83 -5.42 6.42
CA VAL A 82 -26.25 -4.02 6.39
C VAL A 82 -26.81 -3.66 5.02
N PHE A 83 -28.01 -3.08 5.00
CA PHE A 83 -28.62 -2.50 3.80
C PHE A 83 -28.70 -1.00 3.99
N ILE A 84 -28.25 -0.24 2.99
CA ILE A 84 -28.29 1.23 3.02
C ILE A 84 -29.32 1.68 1.99
N ILE A 85 -30.32 2.42 2.45
CA ILE A 85 -31.46 2.87 1.66
C ILE A 85 -31.61 4.38 1.85
N TYR A 86 -31.04 5.15 0.92
CA TYR A 86 -31.09 6.62 0.90
C TYR A 86 -31.97 7.12 -0.24
N ASP A 87 -32.10 8.44 -0.34
CA ASP A 87 -32.87 9.11 -1.40
C ASP A 87 -32.36 8.67 -2.79
N ASN A 88 -33.27 8.58 -3.77
CA ASN A 88 -32.95 8.10 -5.12
C ASN A 88 -32.19 9.12 -5.99
N ASP A 89 -31.82 10.27 -5.43
CA ASP A 89 -31.10 11.35 -6.10
C ASP A 89 -29.57 11.15 -6.06
N LEU A 90 -28.82 12.09 -6.64
CA LEU A 90 -27.36 12.01 -6.68
C LEU A 90 -26.72 12.15 -5.29
N ALA A 91 -27.31 12.94 -4.39
CA ALA A 91 -26.77 13.17 -3.06
C ALA A 91 -26.93 11.91 -2.18
N GLY A 92 -28.10 11.29 -2.20
CA GLY A 92 -28.41 10.04 -1.50
C GLY A 92 -27.58 8.89 -2.02
N LYS A 93 -27.43 8.72 -3.34
CA LYS A 93 -26.55 7.70 -3.94
C LYS A 93 -25.09 7.86 -3.50
N ASN A 94 -24.56 9.08 -3.56
CA ASN A 94 -23.18 9.35 -3.11
C ASN A 94 -23.01 9.12 -1.60
N GLY A 95 -23.98 9.55 -0.80
CA GLY A 95 -24.01 9.34 0.65
C GLY A 95 -24.02 7.85 1.01
N ALA A 96 -24.89 7.08 0.36
CA ALA A 96 -25.02 5.64 0.61
C ALA A 96 -23.74 4.89 0.24
N THR A 97 -23.16 5.22 -0.92
CA THR A 97 -21.90 4.61 -1.39
C THR A 97 -20.73 4.95 -0.46
N LYS A 98 -20.68 6.18 0.07
CA LYS A 98 -19.69 6.60 1.08
C LYS A 98 -19.83 5.84 2.40
N VAL A 99 -21.06 5.69 2.91
CA VAL A 99 -21.31 4.90 4.13
C VAL A 99 -21.00 3.42 3.89
N ALA A 100 -21.34 2.88 2.72
CA ALA A 100 -21.02 1.49 2.34
C ALA A 100 -19.51 1.23 2.34
N SER A 101 -18.73 2.11 1.68
CA SER A 101 -17.27 2.03 1.65
C SER A 101 -16.66 2.05 3.06
N ALA A 102 -17.16 2.93 3.94
CA ALA A 102 -16.67 3.01 5.32
C ALA A 102 -17.05 1.80 6.19
N LEU A 103 -18.22 1.19 5.97
CA LEU A 103 -18.69 0.04 6.74
C LEU A 103 -18.18 -1.30 6.22
N TYR A 104 -17.81 -1.40 4.93
CA TYR A 104 -17.33 -2.62 4.28
C TYR A 104 -16.30 -3.42 5.10
N PRO A 105 -15.23 -2.82 5.68
CA PRO A 105 -14.25 -3.58 6.47
C PRO A 105 -14.74 -3.99 7.87
N HIS A 106 -15.93 -3.55 8.29
CA HIS A 106 -16.44 -3.68 9.66
C HIS A 106 -17.70 -4.54 9.76
N VAL A 107 -18.27 -4.95 8.63
CA VAL A 107 -19.53 -5.70 8.52
C VAL A 107 -19.30 -7.06 7.89
N LYS A 108 -20.29 -7.96 7.99
CA LYS A 108 -20.25 -9.23 7.26
C LYS A 108 -20.63 -9.05 5.80
N LYS A 109 -21.62 -8.20 5.52
CA LYS A 109 -22.09 -7.83 4.17
C LYS A 109 -22.66 -6.42 4.20
N VAL A 110 -22.43 -5.64 3.14
CA VAL A 110 -23.10 -4.36 2.94
C VAL A 110 -23.65 -4.26 1.52
N THR A 111 -24.87 -3.75 1.40
CA THR A 111 -25.59 -3.60 0.13
C THR A 111 -26.17 -2.19 0.06
N VAL A 112 -25.87 -1.47 -1.02
CA VAL A 112 -26.55 -0.22 -1.35
C VAL A 112 -27.80 -0.59 -2.16
N VAL A 113 -28.97 -0.26 -1.65
CA VAL A 113 -30.25 -0.62 -2.25
C VAL A 113 -30.72 0.54 -3.12
N ASP A 114 -30.98 0.26 -4.40
CA ASP A 114 -31.50 1.26 -5.33
C ASP A 114 -33.04 1.18 -5.39
N LEU A 115 -33.70 2.24 -4.90
CA LEU A 115 -35.16 2.36 -4.94
C LEU A 115 -35.69 2.92 -6.27
N SER A 116 -34.82 3.42 -7.16
CA SER A 116 -35.23 4.06 -8.42
C SER A 116 -36.07 3.19 -9.37
N PRO A 117 -36.07 1.84 -9.31
CA PRO A 117 -37.03 1.04 -10.06
C PRO A 117 -38.51 1.25 -9.64
N VAL A 118 -38.76 1.83 -8.47
CA VAL A 118 -40.09 2.09 -7.92
C VAL A 118 -40.33 3.58 -7.68
N THR A 119 -39.37 4.29 -7.08
CA THR A 119 -39.46 5.73 -6.85
C THR A 119 -38.95 6.49 -8.08
N VAL A 120 -39.88 7.10 -8.82
CA VAL A 120 -39.63 7.66 -10.16
C VAL A 120 -39.23 9.14 -10.10
N GLU A 121 -39.66 9.90 -9.08
CA GLU A 121 -39.30 11.32 -8.95
C GLU A 121 -37.98 11.48 -8.19
N GLU A 122 -37.17 12.45 -8.59
CA GLU A 122 -35.88 12.72 -7.95
C GLU A 122 -36.06 13.27 -6.52
N GLY A 123 -35.32 12.69 -5.57
CA GLY A 123 -35.39 13.04 -4.15
C GLY A 123 -36.48 12.28 -3.38
N GLU A 124 -37.01 11.19 -3.95
CA GLU A 124 -37.95 10.30 -3.27
C GLU A 124 -37.23 9.29 -2.39
N ASP A 125 -37.83 9.04 -1.22
CA ASP A 125 -37.23 8.31 -0.11
C ASP A 125 -37.97 6.98 0.19
N LEU A 126 -37.56 6.31 1.26
CA LEU A 126 -38.18 5.06 1.70
C LEU A 126 -39.62 5.30 2.18
N TRP A 127 -39.93 6.48 2.71
CA TRP A 127 -41.29 6.81 3.07
C TRP A 127 -42.19 6.96 1.85
N ASP A 128 -41.71 7.56 0.76
CA ASP A 128 -42.46 7.66 -0.50
C ASP A 128 -42.73 6.27 -1.09
N PHE A 129 -41.75 5.36 -1.02
CA PHE A 129 -41.92 3.96 -1.41
C PHE A 129 -43.15 3.31 -0.75
N PHE A 130 -43.35 3.51 0.55
CA PHE A 130 -44.51 2.96 1.27
C PHE A 130 -45.78 3.77 1.05
N MET A 131 -45.71 5.11 1.13
CA MET A 131 -46.90 5.96 1.22
C MET A 131 -47.42 6.47 -0.12
N LYS A 132 -46.52 6.78 -1.05
CA LYS A 132 -46.89 7.27 -2.39
C LYS A 132 -47.13 6.11 -3.36
N TYR A 133 -46.26 5.10 -3.32
CA TYR A 133 -46.31 3.96 -4.25
C TYR A 133 -47.04 2.73 -3.69
N ASN A 134 -47.57 2.80 -2.45
CA ASN A 134 -48.33 1.74 -1.78
C ASN A 134 -47.64 0.37 -1.83
N LYS A 135 -46.31 0.34 -1.71
CA LYS A 135 -45.55 -0.91 -1.67
C LYS A 135 -45.59 -1.53 -0.28
N THR A 136 -45.34 -2.83 -0.25
CA THR A 136 -45.33 -3.66 0.95
C THR A 136 -43.90 -3.89 1.45
N ARG A 137 -43.79 -4.43 2.65
CA ARG A 137 -42.51 -4.88 3.21
C ARG A 137 -41.88 -5.95 2.32
N GLU A 138 -42.70 -6.86 1.79
CA GLU A 138 -42.27 -7.97 0.96
C GLU A 138 -41.62 -7.45 -0.33
N ASP A 139 -42.21 -6.42 -0.95
CA ASP A 139 -41.64 -5.74 -2.13
C ASP A 139 -40.25 -5.16 -1.81
N LEU A 140 -40.10 -4.50 -0.66
CA LEU A 140 -38.80 -3.94 -0.26
C LEU A 140 -37.76 -5.04 -0.04
N VAL A 141 -38.13 -6.13 0.61
CA VAL A 141 -37.24 -7.29 0.85
C VAL A 141 -36.80 -7.93 -0.47
N GLU A 142 -37.67 -7.96 -1.48
CA GLU A 142 -37.32 -8.44 -2.81
C GLU A 142 -36.25 -7.56 -3.47
N ILE A 143 -36.42 -6.24 -3.43
CA ILE A 143 -35.41 -5.28 -3.95
C ILE A 143 -34.09 -5.41 -3.19
N MET A 144 -34.13 -5.54 -1.86
CA MET A 144 -32.94 -5.73 -1.03
C MET A 144 -32.18 -7.01 -1.42
N ARG A 145 -32.88 -8.10 -1.73
CA ARG A 145 -32.28 -9.37 -2.14
C ARG A 145 -31.76 -9.37 -3.57
N ALA A 146 -32.42 -8.62 -4.46
CA ALA A 146 -31.99 -8.47 -5.85
C ALA A 146 -30.80 -7.51 -6.00
N SER A 147 -30.59 -6.61 -5.03
CA SER A 147 -29.51 -5.63 -5.05
C SER A 147 -28.14 -6.29 -4.92
N PRO A 148 -27.16 -5.94 -5.78
CA PRO A 148 -25.83 -6.53 -5.73
C PRO A 148 -25.10 -6.15 -4.43
N GLU A 149 -24.32 -7.09 -3.89
CA GLU A 149 -23.47 -6.83 -2.73
C GLU A 149 -22.37 -5.82 -3.10
N PHE A 150 -22.06 -4.91 -2.19
CA PHE A 150 -21.02 -3.92 -2.37
C PHE A 150 -19.65 -4.59 -2.41
N THR A 151 -18.80 -4.25 -3.38
CA THR A 151 -17.50 -4.90 -3.60
C THR A 151 -16.33 -4.06 -3.11
N SER A 152 -15.17 -4.70 -2.91
CA SER A 152 -13.90 -4.01 -2.63
C SER A 152 -13.56 -2.99 -3.71
N ASP A 153 -13.77 -3.30 -4.99
CA ASP A 153 -13.49 -2.37 -6.10
C ASP A 153 -14.34 -1.10 -6.03
N GLN A 154 -15.59 -1.23 -5.62
CA GLN A 154 -16.48 -0.09 -5.41
C GLN A 154 -16.00 0.74 -4.21
N ALA A 155 -15.55 0.09 -3.13
CA ALA A 155 -14.96 0.78 -1.99
C ALA A 155 -13.72 1.59 -2.39
N SER A 156 -12.78 0.96 -3.13
CA SER A 156 -11.54 1.60 -3.61
C SER A 156 -11.84 2.79 -4.52
N LYS A 157 -12.78 2.67 -5.47
CA LYS A 157 -13.18 3.77 -6.38
C LYS A 157 -13.75 4.97 -5.64
N VAL A 158 -14.58 4.74 -4.63
CA VAL A 158 -15.18 5.82 -3.83
C VAL A 158 -14.10 6.56 -3.06
N GLN A 159 -13.16 5.82 -2.48
CA GLN A 159 -12.02 6.43 -1.80
C GLN A 159 -11.10 7.19 -2.76
N GLU A 160 -10.87 6.70 -3.99
CA GLU A 160 -10.07 7.39 -5.02
C GLU A 160 -10.73 8.70 -5.49
N LEU A 161 -12.06 8.72 -5.61
CA LEU A 161 -12.82 9.94 -5.90
C LEU A 161 -12.73 10.95 -4.74
N GLN A 162 -12.66 10.45 -3.51
CA GLN A 162 -12.58 11.29 -2.31
C GLN A 162 -11.15 11.83 -2.07
N TYR A 163 -10.13 11.03 -2.35
CA TYR A 163 -8.72 11.33 -2.13
C TYR A 163 -7.88 10.98 -3.36
N PRO A 164 -7.34 11.97 -4.09
CA PRO A 164 -6.58 11.71 -5.31
C PRO A 164 -5.32 10.90 -5.01
N THR A 165 -5.08 9.88 -5.85
CA THR A 165 -3.84 9.08 -5.82
C THR A 165 -2.76 9.78 -6.64
N MET A 166 -1.58 9.98 -6.04
CA MET A 166 -0.44 10.67 -6.66
C MET A 166 0.88 10.15 -6.10
N SER A 167 2.01 10.56 -6.68
CA SER A 167 3.35 10.31 -6.12
C SER A 167 3.64 11.20 -4.90
N ILE A 168 4.58 10.81 -4.04
CA ILE A 168 5.08 11.65 -2.94
C ILE A 168 5.61 12.98 -3.48
N LYS A 169 6.30 12.96 -4.64
CA LYS A 169 6.78 14.19 -5.30
C LYS A 169 5.65 15.17 -5.62
N GLU A 170 4.50 14.67 -6.04
CA GLU A 170 3.31 15.49 -6.32
C GLU A 170 2.59 15.92 -5.04
N ALA A 171 2.54 15.05 -4.02
CA ALA A 171 1.97 15.38 -2.73
C ALA A 171 2.72 16.51 -2.01
N LEU A 172 4.03 16.63 -2.24
CA LEU A 172 4.87 17.71 -1.71
C LEU A 172 4.58 19.08 -2.33
N LYS A 173 3.77 19.17 -3.39
CA LYS A 173 3.38 20.46 -3.98
C LYS A 173 2.53 21.26 -2.97
N PRO A 174 2.71 22.60 -2.87
CA PRO A 174 2.00 23.43 -1.90
C PRO A 174 0.48 23.30 -1.91
N GLU A 175 -0.11 23.02 -3.08
CA GLU A 175 -1.55 22.80 -3.26
C GLU A 175 -2.11 21.53 -2.59
N ASN A 176 -1.24 20.57 -2.27
CA ASN A 176 -1.59 19.26 -1.68
C ASN A 176 -1.17 19.13 -0.21
N VAL A 177 -0.22 19.94 0.26
CA VAL A 177 0.18 19.97 1.68
C VAL A 177 -1.01 20.36 2.56
N GLY A 178 -1.21 19.63 3.66
CA GLY A 178 -2.36 19.80 4.54
C GLY A 178 -3.67 19.21 4.03
N LYS A 179 -3.70 18.60 2.83
CA LYS A 179 -4.87 17.85 2.33
C LYS A 179 -4.63 16.34 2.47
N LEU A 180 -5.74 15.60 2.53
CA LEU A 180 -5.70 14.14 2.45
C LEU A 180 -5.53 13.70 1.00
N VAL A 181 -4.49 12.91 0.75
CA VAL A 181 -4.14 12.34 -0.55
C VAL A 181 -3.76 10.86 -0.39
N ARG A 182 -3.63 10.14 -1.50
CA ARG A 182 -3.21 8.74 -1.52
C ARG A 182 -1.91 8.53 -2.29
N SER A 183 -1.08 7.58 -1.86
CA SER A 183 0.10 7.13 -2.61
C SER A 183 0.38 5.65 -2.41
N ASN A 184 0.97 5.03 -3.43
CA ASN A 184 1.60 3.72 -3.31
C ASN A 184 3.01 3.90 -2.76
N VAL A 185 3.28 3.36 -1.59
CA VAL A 185 4.56 3.52 -0.90
C VAL A 185 5.16 2.19 -0.50
N GLN A 186 6.47 2.18 -0.32
CA GLN A 186 7.20 1.08 0.29
C GLN A 186 7.91 1.55 1.56
N ILE A 187 7.88 0.72 2.60
CA ILE A 187 8.50 1.04 3.87
C ILE A 187 9.98 0.69 3.82
N VAL A 188 10.84 1.71 3.81
CA VAL A 188 12.31 1.53 3.73
C VAL A 188 12.92 1.40 5.12
N VAL A 189 12.42 2.20 6.07
CA VAL A 189 12.92 2.18 7.45
C VAL A 189 11.79 1.94 8.43
N SER A 190 12.01 1.06 9.39
CA SER A 190 11.16 0.87 10.57
C SER A 190 11.93 1.26 11.83
N TYR A 191 11.28 1.96 12.74
CA TYR A 191 11.84 2.33 14.05
C TYR A 191 11.34 1.34 15.11
N ASP A 192 12.23 0.97 16.04
CA ASP A 192 11.86 0.11 17.17
C ASP A 192 11.01 0.88 18.21
N ASP A 193 11.15 2.21 18.26
CA ASP A 193 10.42 3.06 19.20
C ASP A 193 8.93 3.15 18.82
N GLN A 194 8.08 3.02 19.84
CA GLN A 194 6.63 3.18 19.74
C GLN A 194 6.19 4.20 20.77
N PHE A 195 5.23 5.04 20.39
CA PHE A 195 4.73 6.10 21.26
C PHE A 195 3.31 5.79 21.68
N GLN A 196 3.04 5.72 22.98
CA GLN A 196 1.66 5.69 23.48
C GLN A 196 1.15 7.13 23.59
N VAL A 197 0.04 7.43 22.92
CA VAL A 197 -0.60 8.74 22.95
C VAL A 197 -2.07 8.63 23.36
N PRO A 198 -2.63 9.62 24.07
CA PRO A 198 -4.07 9.65 24.28
C PRO A 198 -4.79 9.98 22.98
N SER A 199 -5.76 9.14 22.62
CA SER A 199 -6.72 9.39 21.53
C SER A 199 -7.98 10.10 22.02
N LEU A 200 -8.15 10.21 23.34
CA LEU A 200 -9.21 10.96 23.99
C LEU A 200 -8.69 11.51 25.32
N PHE A 201 -8.86 12.82 25.55
CA PHE A 201 -8.63 13.40 26.87
C PHE A 201 -9.56 14.59 27.11
N SER A 202 -9.83 14.89 28.37
CA SER A 202 -10.73 15.97 28.75
C SER A 202 -10.20 16.74 29.94
N VAL A 203 -10.56 18.02 30.02
CA VAL A 203 -10.35 18.83 31.21
C VAL A 203 -11.70 19.23 31.78
N THR A 204 -11.82 19.18 33.10
CA THR A 204 -13.01 19.69 33.81
C THR A 204 -12.59 20.70 34.86
N LYS A 205 -13.32 21.80 34.97
CA LYS A 205 -13.13 22.81 36.01
C LYS A 205 -13.84 22.36 37.29
N GLU A 206 -13.07 21.93 38.29
CA GLU A 206 -13.62 21.43 39.57
C GLU A 206 -13.94 22.57 40.54
N TYR A 207 -13.11 23.62 40.57
CA TYR A 207 -13.34 24.80 41.43
C TYR A 207 -12.75 26.06 40.80
N ALA A 208 -13.26 27.22 41.20
CA ALA A 208 -12.72 28.51 40.79
C ALA A 208 -11.45 28.82 41.62
N GLY A 209 -10.35 29.16 40.95
CA GLY A 209 -9.14 29.60 41.61
C GLY A 209 -9.28 30.99 42.23
N GLU A 210 -8.31 31.38 43.06
CA GLU A 210 -8.33 32.66 43.77
C GLU A 210 -8.15 33.85 42.82
N THR A 211 -7.47 33.62 41.69
CA THR A 211 -7.14 34.68 40.72
C THR A 211 -8.20 34.79 39.63
N LYS A 212 -9.06 35.81 39.66
CA LYS A 212 -10.12 36.02 38.64
C LYS A 212 -9.60 36.06 37.20
N SER A 213 -8.43 36.64 36.94
CA SER A 213 -7.86 36.72 35.59
C SER A 213 -7.37 35.38 35.01
N LYS A 214 -7.26 34.35 35.86
CA LYS A 214 -6.85 32.99 35.47
C LYS A 214 -8.01 32.00 35.43
N ASN A 215 -9.25 32.46 35.64
CA ASN A 215 -10.45 31.64 35.60
C ASN A 215 -11.20 31.90 34.28
N THR A 216 -10.73 31.32 33.18
CA THR A 216 -11.39 31.44 31.87
C THR A 216 -12.49 30.40 31.68
N MET A 217 -12.45 29.30 32.45
CA MET A 217 -13.48 28.26 32.44
C MET A 217 -14.48 28.43 33.58
N THR A 218 -15.74 28.07 33.33
CA THR A 218 -16.80 28.06 34.36
C THR A 218 -16.72 26.76 35.18
N VAL A 219 -17.01 26.82 36.49
CA VAL A 219 -17.04 25.59 37.33
C VAL A 219 -18.06 24.60 36.78
N GLY A 220 -17.64 23.35 36.58
CA GLY A 220 -18.41 22.30 35.90
C GLY A 220 -18.29 22.28 34.37
N GLU A 221 -17.66 23.28 33.75
CA GLU A 221 -17.34 23.24 32.32
C GLU A 221 -16.34 22.13 32.05
N SER A 222 -16.64 21.31 31.04
CA SER A 222 -15.76 20.25 30.56
C SER A 222 -15.46 20.47 29.08
N ARG A 223 -14.20 20.31 28.70
CA ARG A 223 -13.75 20.32 27.31
C ARG A 223 -13.08 19.01 27.00
N THR A 224 -13.40 18.44 25.85
CA THR A 224 -12.91 17.14 25.42
C THR A 224 -12.25 17.27 24.06
N TRP A 225 -11.06 16.69 23.93
CA TRP A 225 -10.35 16.53 22.67
C TRP A 225 -10.39 15.05 22.28
N THR A 226 -10.62 14.78 21.01
CA THR A 226 -10.63 13.42 20.45
C THR A 226 -9.77 13.43 19.18
N LEU A 227 -8.97 12.39 19.00
CA LEU A 227 -8.18 12.18 17.81
C LEU A 227 -9.08 11.77 16.64
N GLU A 228 -9.03 12.53 15.55
CA GLU A 228 -9.82 12.37 14.34
C GLU A 228 -8.93 12.63 13.10
N ASP A 229 -9.39 12.23 11.91
CA ASP A 229 -8.59 12.39 10.67
C ASP A 229 -8.27 13.84 10.34
N TYR A 230 -9.14 14.78 10.73
CA TYR A 230 -8.98 16.21 10.41
C TYR A 230 -7.95 16.91 11.28
N ASN A 231 -7.66 16.39 12.48
CA ASN A 231 -6.71 16.93 13.45
C ASN A 231 -5.57 15.94 13.76
N ILE A 232 -5.29 15.01 12.84
CA ILE A 232 -4.26 13.99 13.01
C ILE A 232 -2.86 14.59 13.29
N GLU A 233 -2.59 15.79 12.79
CA GLU A 233 -1.35 16.52 13.05
C GLU A 233 -1.10 16.84 14.53
N ASP A 234 -2.16 16.90 15.34
CA ASP A 234 -2.07 17.21 16.78
C ASP A 234 -1.21 16.16 17.51
N ILE A 235 -1.12 14.94 16.98
CA ILE A 235 -0.27 13.88 17.52
C ILE A 235 1.19 14.31 17.58
N LEU A 236 1.68 15.11 16.63
CA LEU A 236 3.06 15.61 16.63
C LEU A 236 3.36 16.53 17.82
N HIS A 237 2.32 17.07 18.48
CA HIS A 237 2.48 17.77 19.75
C HIS A 237 2.66 16.83 20.95
N LEU A 238 2.43 15.54 20.77
CA LEU A 238 2.43 14.52 21.83
C LEU A 238 3.53 13.47 21.63
N VAL A 239 4.14 13.36 20.45
CA VAL A 239 5.17 12.36 20.11
C VAL A 239 6.51 12.94 19.66
N ASP A 240 7.52 12.08 19.63
CA ASP A 240 8.72 12.18 18.77
C ASP A 240 9.48 13.52 18.79
N SER A 241 9.83 14.02 19.97
CA SER A 241 10.74 15.17 20.13
C SER A 241 11.45 15.21 21.49
N ASN A 242 11.63 14.03 22.12
CA ASN A 242 12.12 13.91 23.49
C ASN A 242 11.31 14.81 24.46
N LEU A 243 9.99 14.84 24.25
CA LEU A 243 9.06 15.66 25.03
C LEU A 243 9.01 15.13 26.46
N LYS A 244 9.17 16.04 27.43
CA LYS A 244 9.01 15.75 28.85
C LYS A 244 7.53 15.83 29.25
N GLU A 245 7.17 15.19 30.37
CA GLU A 245 5.79 15.13 30.86
C GLU A 245 5.14 16.51 31.04
N ASP A 246 5.88 17.50 31.54
CA ASP A 246 5.42 18.88 31.72
C ASP A 246 5.05 19.55 30.39
N LYS A 247 5.83 19.25 29.34
CA LYS A 247 5.58 19.76 28.00
C LYS A 247 4.37 19.07 27.36
N ILE A 248 4.22 17.76 27.55
CA ILE A 248 3.05 17.00 27.08
C ILE A 248 1.78 17.52 27.75
N TYR A 249 1.78 17.70 29.07
CA TYR A 249 0.67 18.30 29.82
C TYR A 249 0.29 19.67 29.27
N THR A 250 1.30 20.52 29.06
CA THR A 250 1.12 21.86 28.49
C THR A 250 0.50 21.82 27.09
N ASN A 251 0.96 20.91 26.24
CA ASN A 251 0.46 20.76 24.87
C ASN A 251 -1.00 20.27 24.87
N LYS A 252 -1.39 19.36 25.78
CA LYS A 252 -2.80 18.94 25.95
C LYS A 252 -3.72 20.10 26.30
N LEU A 253 -3.28 21.01 27.18
CA LEU A 253 -4.03 22.22 27.50
C LEU A 253 -4.18 23.14 26.28
N ASP A 254 -3.09 23.33 25.52
CA ASP A 254 -3.10 24.15 24.29
C ASP A 254 -4.10 23.57 23.25
N LEU A 255 -4.14 22.24 23.08
CA LEU A 255 -5.09 21.53 22.20
C LEU A 255 -6.56 21.64 22.65
N LEU A 256 -6.81 21.79 23.95
CA LEU A 256 -8.15 22.06 24.51
C LEU A 256 -8.51 23.56 24.54
N HIS A 257 -7.59 24.41 24.07
CA HIS A 257 -7.68 25.87 24.16
C HIS A 257 -7.86 26.37 25.60
N VAL A 258 -7.15 25.76 26.54
CA VAL A 258 -7.18 26.08 27.98
C VAL A 258 -5.87 26.77 28.35
N PRO A 259 -5.91 27.96 28.97
CA PRO A 259 -4.70 28.63 29.41
C PRO A 259 -3.88 27.79 30.39
N LYS A 260 -2.55 27.83 30.26
CA LYS A 260 -1.61 27.04 31.09
C LYS A 260 -1.68 27.37 32.58
N ASN A 261 -2.13 28.58 32.89
CA ASN A 261 -2.28 29.12 34.22
C ASN A 261 -3.70 28.98 34.77
N GLU A 262 -4.60 28.26 34.09
CA GLU A 262 -5.95 28.00 34.57
C GLU A 262 -5.90 27.18 35.88
N GLU A 263 -6.48 27.71 36.95
CA GLU A 263 -6.45 27.11 38.29
C GLU A 263 -7.64 26.14 38.49
N GLY A 264 -7.55 25.14 39.37
CA GLY A 264 -8.71 24.28 39.72
C GLY A 264 -9.26 23.42 38.59
N ILE A 265 -8.41 23.05 37.64
CA ILE A 265 -8.73 22.12 36.55
C ILE A 265 -8.22 20.71 36.86
N LYS A 266 -8.93 19.71 36.33
CA LYS A 266 -8.51 18.32 36.34
C LYS A 266 -8.48 17.79 34.93
N LEU A 267 -7.28 17.42 34.47
CA LEU A 267 -7.05 16.75 33.19
C LEU A 267 -7.18 15.24 33.39
N VAL A 268 -7.94 14.57 32.52
CA VAL A 268 -8.14 13.12 32.55
C VAL A 268 -7.92 12.57 31.15
N ASP A 269 -7.01 11.62 31.03
CA ASP A 269 -6.83 10.81 29.83
C ASP A 269 -7.90 9.71 29.78
N GLY A 270 -8.51 9.52 28.62
CA GLY A 270 -9.49 8.48 28.35
C GLY A 270 -8.86 7.31 27.61
N ALA A 271 -9.15 7.23 26.31
CA ALA A 271 -8.58 6.21 25.42
C ALA A 271 -7.16 6.58 24.97
N ASN A 272 -6.36 5.54 24.69
CA ASN A 272 -5.01 5.66 24.15
C ASN A 272 -4.90 4.91 22.81
N SER A 273 -3.97 5.36 21.98
CA SER A 273 -3.54 4.73 20.74
C SER A 273 -2.01 4.60 20.73
N VAL A 274 -1.50 3.70 19.90
CA VAL A 274 -0.06 3.51 19.69
C VAL A 274 0.33 4.14 18.35
N VAL A 275 1.38 4.96 18.36
CA VAL A 275 1.91 5.60 17.15
C VAL A 275 3.23 4.95 16.78
N TYR A 276 3.32 4.52 15.52
CA TYR A 276 4.51 3.94 14.92
C TYR A 276 5.15 4.93 13.95
N LYS A 277 6.47 4.94 13.92
CA LYS A 277 7.28 5.77 13.03
C LYS A 277 7.97 4.91 11.97
N ALA A 278 8.02 5.40 10.73
CA ALA A 278 8.72 4.76 9.62
C ALA A 278 9.29 5.79 8.64
N VAL A 279 10.12 5.33 7.70
CA VAL A 279 10.46 6.08 6.48
C VAL A 279 9.90 5.35 5.28
N VAL A 280 9.19 6.10 4.43
CA VAL A 280 8.55 5.61 3.22
C VAL A 280 9.13 6.27 1.97
N VAL A 281 9.04 5.56 0.85
CA VAL A 281 9.37 6.06 -0.48
C VAL A 281 8.24 5.70 -1.45
N ASP A 282 8.15 6.42 -2.58
CA ASP A 282 7.26 6.04 -3.67
C ASP A 282 7.56 4.60 -4.12
N TYR A 283 6.53 3.77 -4.25
CA TYR A 283 6.66 2.43 -4.80
C TYR A 283 6.35 2.45 -6.31
N ASN A 284 7.38 2.23 -7.13
CA ASN A 284 7.25 2.05 -8.57
C ASN A 284 7.78 0.66 -8.98
N LYS A 285 6.99 -0.06 -9.79
CA LYS A 285 7.30 -1.43 -10.26
C LYS A 285 8.64 -1.53 -11.02
N ASN A 286 9.01 -0.47 -11.71
CA ASN A 286 10.28 -0.33 -12.40
C ASN A 286 11.10 0.76 -11.71
N SER A 287 12.01 0.33 -10.85
CA SER A 287 12.93 1.20 -10.16
C SER A 287 14.27 1.14 -10.88
N GLN A 288 14.40 1.87 -11.99
CA GLN A 288 15.73 2.24 -12.43
C GLN A 288 16.28 3.19 -11.37
N ILE A 289 17.30 2.74 -10.63
CA ILE A 289 17.95 3.50 -9.54
C ILE A 289 18.78 4.65 -10.14
N MET A 290 18.18 5.50 -10.97
CA MET A 290 18.84 6.68 -11.55
C MET A 290 18.57 7.94 -10.73
N GLU A 291 17.41 8.05 -10.07
CA GLU A 291 17.10 9.14 -9.14
C GLU A 291 17.01 8.65 -7.70
N LYS A 292 17.56 9.44 -6.76
CA LYS A 292 17.46 9.13 -5.34
C LYS A 292 15.98 9.25 -4.93
N PRO A 293 15.37 8.19 -4.39
CA PRO A 293 13.97 8.23 -3.99
C PRO A 293 13.76 9.28 -2.90
N ILE A 294 12.61 9.97 -2.95
CA ILE A 294 12.20 10.91 -1.91
C ILE A 294 11.79 10.11 -0.69
N GLU A 295 12.58 10.23 0.38
CA GLU A 295 12.28 9.63 1.68
C GLU A 295 11.42 10.57 2.52
N MET A 296 10.30 10.06 3.03
CA MET A 296 9.41 10.79 3.93
C MET A 296 9.29 10.05 5.25
N VAL A 297 9.44 10.78 6.35
CA VAL A 297 9.10 10.26 7.68
C VAL A 297 7.58 10.19 7.80
N ALA A 298 7.08 9.02 8.14
CA ALA A 298 5.67 8.75 8.29
C ALA A 298 5.32 8.27 9.69
N PHE A 299 4.18 8.73 10.18
CA PHE A 299 3.55 8.29 11.42
C PHE A 299 2.25 7.56 11.09
N SER A 300 2.05 6.42 11.75
CA SER A 300 0.83 5.60 11.61
C SER A 300 0.28 5.29 12.98
N ILE A 301 -1.05 5.25 13.10
CA ILE A 301 -1.76 5.07 14.36
C ILE A 301 -2.34 3.66 14.40
N ASP A 302 -2.10 2.95 15.49
CA ASP A 302 -2.59 1.60 15.81
C ASP A 302 -2.25 0.51 14.77
N ARG A 303 -1.42 0.83 13.77
CA ARG A 303 -0.94 -0.10 12.73
C ARG A 303 0.57 0.02 12.57
N GLN A 304 1.26 -1.10 12.74
CA GLN A 304 2.71 -1.15 12.58
C GLN A 304 3.11 -1.24 11.10
N LEU A 305 4.06 -0.41 10.69
CA LEU A 305 4.66 -0.43 9.36
C LEU A 305 5.86 -1.37 9.35
N THR A 306 5.80 -2.42 8.54
CA THR A 306 6.89 -3.41 8.44
C THR A 306 7.81 -3.04 7.27
N SER A 307 9.12 -3.03 7.51
CA SER A 307 10.12 -2.72 6.49
C SER A 307 10.08 -3.75 5.34
N GLY A 308 10.23 -3.28 4.10
CA GLY A 308 10.09 -4.09 2.89
C GLY A 308 8.66 -4.13 2.33
N ASN A 309 7.65 -4.01 3.18
CA ASN A 309 6.26 -4.10 2.76
C ASN A 309 5.81 -2.87 1.94
N LYS A 310 4.85 -3.12 1.07
CA LYS A 310 4.25 -2.14 0.16
C LYS A 310 2.82 -1.87 0.59
N TYR A 311 2.42 -0.61 0.60
CA TYR A 311 1.08 -0.18 1.02
C TYR A 311 0.53 0.88 0.09
N LYS A 312 -0.79 0.88 -0.09
CA LYS A 312 -1.54 2.04 -0.59
C LYS A 312 -2.04 2.81 0.62
N ILE A 313 -1.50 3.99 0.86
CA ILE A 313 -1.76 4.77 2.08
C ILE A 313 -2.57 6.01 1.78
N THR A 314 -3.46 6.38 2.70
CA THR A 314 -4.15 7.66 2.74
C THR A 314 -3.51 8.50 3.84
N TYR A 315 -3.08 9.72 3.52
CA TYR A 315 -2.29 10.51 4.44
C TYR A 315 -2.43 12.02 4.23
N LYS A 316 -1.99 12.77 5.24
CA LYS A 316 -1.86 14.24 5.23
C LYS A 316 -0.40 14.63 5.44
N LEU A 317 0.15 15.50 4.58
CA LEU A 317 1.47 16.08 4.82
C LEU A 317 1.37 17.32 5.69
N VAL A 318 2.09 17.34 6.81
CA VAL A 318 2.06 18.45 7.77
C VAL A 318 3.46 18.76 8.30
N PRO A 319 3.78 20.03 8.60
CA PRO A 319 5.07 20.40 9.17
C PRO A 319 5.18 19.96 10.63
N HIS A 320 6.36 19.49 11.04
CA HIS A 320 6.63 19.18 12.44
C HIS A 320 6.69 20.46 13.28
N PRO A 321 5.92 20.57 14.39
CA PRO A 321 5.92 21.76 15.22
C PRO A 321 7.25 21.99 15.97
N TYR A 322 8.01 20.93 16.22
CA TYR A 322 9.24 20.97 17.03
C TYR A 322 10.54 20.59 16.29
N ASP A 323 10.46 20.25 15.00
CA ASP A 323 11.62 19.83 14.19
C ASP A 323 11.74 20.70 12.93
N GLY A 324 11.94 22.00 13.13
CA GLY A 324 12.28 22.94 12.06
C GLY A 324 11.29 23.00 10.89
N GLN A 325 10.01 22.69 11.13
CA GLN A 325 8.95 22.62 10.11
C GLN A 325 9.20 21.59 8.99
N LYS A 326 10.01 20.55 9.24
CA LYS A 326 10.14 19.44 8.29
C LYS A 326 8.77 18.80 8.06
N LEU A 327 8.44 18.51 6.80
CA LEU A 327 7.19 17.84 6.46
C LEU A 327 7.24 16.38 6.91
N ASN A 328 6.16 15.95 7.55
CA ASN A 328 5.91 14.58 7.97
C ASN A 328 4.61 14.10 7.37
N MET A 329 4.55 12.80 7.14
CA MET A 329 3.39 12.12 6.60
C MET A 329 2.57 11.52 7.73
N MET A 330 1.35 12.01 7.92
CA MET A 330 0.40 11.47 8.90
C MET A 330 -0.53 10.50 8.18
N ILE A 331 -0.33 9.19 8.37
CA ILE A 331 -1.13 8.14 7.74
C ILE A 331 -2.44 7.98 8.53
N VAL A 332 -3.56 8.24 7.87
CA VAL A 332 -4.91 8.05 8.43
C VAL A 332 -5.44 6.65 8.14
N ASP A 333 -5.06 6.07 7.00
CA ASP A 333 -5.48 4.74 6.61
C ASP A 333 -4.45 4.09 5.68
N MET A 334 -4.45 2.77 5.65
CA MET A 334 -3.52 1.99 4.85
C MET A 334 -4.14 0.67 4.42
N GLU A 335 -3.96 0.34 3.16
CA GLU A 335 -4.34 -0.91 2.54
C GLU A 335 -3.05 -1.63 2.07
N GLY A 336 -3.06 -2.95 1.99
CA GLY A 336 -1.98 -3.66 1.30
C GLY A 336 -1.85 -3.08 -0.11
N ALA A 337 -0.62 -2.86 -0.60
CA ALA A 337 -0.47 -2.24 -1.91
C ALA A 337 -1.21 -3.06 -2.98
N GLU A 338 -2.19 -2.41 -3.62
CA GLU A 338 -2.82 -2.90 -4.84
C GLU A 338 -1.78 -2.81 -5.98
N ASP A 339 -0.86 -3.77 -6.05
CA ASP A 339 0.00 -3.89 -7.24
C ASP A 339 -0.73 -4.72 -8.31
N ALA A 340 -0.59 -4.35 -9.59
CA ALA A 340 -1.29 -5.06 -10.67
C ALA A 340 -0.86 -6.54 -10.86
N ILE A 341 0.05 -7.03 -10.01
CA ILE A 341 0.45 -8.44 -9.93
C ILE A 341 -0.44 -9.14 -8.91
N THR A 342 -0.52 -8.63 -7.68
CA THR A 342 -1.35 -9.16 -6.59
C THR A 342 -2.84 -9.11 -6.96
N ASN A 343 -3.28 -8.03 -7.62
CA ASN A 343 -4.66 -7.86 -8.07
C ASN A 343 -4.87 -8.27 -9.53
N PHE A 344 -3.95 -9.07 -10.12
CA PHE A 344 -4.13 -9.49 -11.50
C PHE A 344 -5.32 -10.45 -11.62
N GLU A 345 -6.38 -9.98 -12.27
CA GLU A 345 -7.55 -10.80 -12.58
C GLU A 345 -7.62 -11.20 -14.06
N LEU A 346 -8.08 -12.43 -14.29
CA LEU A 346 -8.39 -12.91 -15.64
C LEU A 346 -9.76 -12.38 -16.06
N ASN A 347 -9.76 -11.21 -16.69
CA ASN A 347 -10.92 -10.69 -17.41
C ASN A 347 -10.84 -11.03 -18.91
N ASN A 348 -11.93 -10.81 -19.65
CA ASN A 348 -12.00 -11.13 -21.09
C ASN A 348 -10.90 -10.44 -21.91
N SER A 349 -10.55 -9.19 -21.58
CA SER A 349 -9.47 -8.47 -22.28
C SER A 349 -8.11 -9.13 -22.06
N ASN A 350 -7.77 -9.42 -20.80
CA ASN A 350 -6.51 -10.07 -20.44
C ASN A 350 -6.40 -11.47 -21.06
N ILE A 351 -7.51 -12.22 -21.13
CA ILE A 351 -7.53 -13.54 -21.76
C ILE A 351 -7.21 -13.45 -23.26
N GLU A 352 -7.81 -12.51 -23.99
CA GLU A 352 -7.53 -12.34 -25.43
C GLU A 352 -6.06 -11.96 -25.68
N ILE A 353 -5.46 -11.15 -24.80
CA ILE A 353 -4.02 -10.85 -24.85
C ILE A 353 -3.19 -12.11 -24.61
N LEU A 354 -3.50 -12.88 -23.56
CA LEU A 354 -2.73 -14.08 -23.19
C LEU A 354 -2.80 -15.18 -24.25
N LYS A 355 -3.91 -15.27 -25.01
CA LYS A 355 -4.05 -16.20 -26.14
C LYS A 355 -2.97 -16.00 -27.20
N GLN A 356 -2.49 -14.77 -27.42
CA GLN A 356 -1.42 -14.48 -28.39
C GLN A 356 -0.10 -15.20 -28.06
N PHE A 357 0.10 -15.60 -26.81
CA PHE A 357 1.31 -16.30 -26.36
C PHE A 357 1.15 -17.82 -26.32
N GLN A 358 -0.04 -18.36 -26.63
CA GLN A 358 -0.25 -19.80 -26.68
C GLN A 358 0.46 -20.42 -27.90
N VAL A 359 0.78 -21.72 -27.78
CA VAL A 359 1.41 -22.48 -28.84
C VAL A 359 0.33 -22.98 -29.80
N GLU A 360 0.24 -22.40 -30.99
CA GLU A 360 -0.68 -22.83 -32.05
C GLU A 360 -0.09 -23.93 -32.94
N THR A 361 1.23 -23.90 -33.15
CA THR A 361 1.99 -24.87 -33.96
C THR A 361 2.86 -25.75 -33.05
N THR A 362 4.18 -25.66 -33.16
CA THR A 362 5.13 -26.33 -32.28
C THR A 362 5.71 -25.34 -31.25
N LEU A 363 6.22 -25.87 -30.14
CA LEU A 363 6.91 -25.06 -29.14
C LEU A 363 8.12 -24.34 -29.73
N GLU A 364 8.87 -25.02 -30.60
CA GLU A 364 10.05 -24.47 -31.28
C GLU A 364 9.68 -23.29 -32.19
N ASP A 365 8.64 -23.42 -33.00
CA ASP A 365 8.15 -22.33 -33.85
C ASP A 365 7.74 -21.11 -33.00
N LYS A 366 7.05 -21.35 -31.88
CA LYS A 366 6.60 -20.25 -31.00
C LYS A 366 7.77 -19.56 -30.30
N ILE A 367 8.79 -20.32 -29.90
CA ILE A 367 10.03 -19.77 -29.35
C ILE A 367 10.74 -18.91 -30.40
N ASN A 368 10.86 -19.41 -31.64
CA ASN A 368 11.50 -18.69 -32.74
C ASN A 368 10.73 -17.42 -33.13
N ASP A 369 9.39 -17.44 -33.14
CA ASP A 369 8.54 -16.25 -33.33
C ASP A 369 8.81 -15.20 -32.24
N ASN A 370 8.78 -15.60 -30.97
CA ASN A 370 9.04 -14.69 -29.85
C ASN A 370 10.46 -14.10 -29.90
N LEU A 371 11.47 -14.91 -30.25
CA LEU A 371 12.85 -14.46 -30.43
C LEU A 371 12.97 -13.45 -31.57
N ASN A 372 12.36 -13.74 -32.73
CA ASN A 372 12.37 -12.84 -33.88
C ASN A 372 11.71 -11.49 -33.56
N ARG A 373 10.61 -11.50 -32.81
CA ARG A 373 9.96 -10.27 -32.32
C ARG A 373 10.81 -9.51 -31.31
N PHE A 374 11.54 -10.23 -30.43
CA PHE A 374 12.51 -9.60 -29.54
C PHE A 374 13.65 -8.95 -30.34
N TYR A 375 14.17 -9.59 -31.39
CA TYR A 375 15.15 -8.96 -32.29
C TYR A 375 14.58 -7.71 -32.97
N GLY A 376 13.28 -7.68 -33.27
CA GLY A 376 12.58 -6.49 -33.74
C GLY A 376 12.57 -5.33 -32.72
N LEU A 377 12.59 -5.63 -31.42
CA LEU A 377 12.70 -4.61 -30.36
C LEU A 377 14.12 -4.02 -30.25
N VAL A 378 15.15 -4.87 -30.34
CA VAL A 378 16.56 -4.43 -30.19
C VAL A 378 17.19 -4.00 -31.52
N GLY A 379 16.59 -4.36 -32.65
CA GLY A 379 17.06 -4.04 -34.01
C GLY A 379 18.27 -4.85 -34.51
N HIS A 380 18.60 -5.96 -33.85
CA HIS A 380 19.71 -6.85 -34.24
C HIS A 380 19.60 -8.23 -33.58
N THR A 381 20.28 -9.23 -34.14
CA THR A 381 20.29 -10.59 -33.58
C THR A 381 21.28 -10.73 -32.43
N TYR A 382 20.81 -11.24 -31.29
CA TYR A 382 21.65 -11.77 -30.23
C TYR A 382 21.65 -13.29 -30.21
N ASN A 383 22.62 -13.87 -29.50
CA ASN A 383 22.62 -15.31 -29.23
C ASN A 383 21.25 -15.72 -28.63
N PRO A 384 20.50 -16.65 -29.26
CA PRO A 384 19.18 -17.06 -28.79
C PRO A 384 19.17 -17.50 -27.32
N ASN A 385 20.20 -18.23 -26.88
CA ASN A 385 20.29 -18.73 -25.51
C ASN A 385 20.45 -17.59 -24.49
N LEU A 386 21.06 -16.46 -24.86
CA LEU A 386 21.15 -15.28 -24.00
C LEU A 386 19.75 -14.73 -23.70
N VAL A 387 18.92 -14.57 -24.73
CA VAL A 387 17.55 -14.06 -24.59
C VAL A 387 16.69 -15.06 -23.82
N LEU A 388 16.74 -16.34 -24.19
CA LEU A 388 15.95 -17.40 -23.56
C LEU A 388 16.26 -17.60 -22.07
N LEU A 389 17.52 -17.46 -21.66
CA LEU A 389 17.88 -17.55 -20.24
C LEU A 389 17.29 -16.40 -19.41
N ASN A 390 17.29 -15.18 -19.95
CA ASN A 390 16.64 -14.04 -19.30
C ASN A 390 15.13 -14.30 -19.21
N GLU A 391 14.48 -14.65 -20.33
CA GLU A 391 13.05 -15.00 -20.39
C GLU A 391 12.68 -16.09 -19.38
N LEU A 392 13.44 -17.19 -19.33
CA LEU A 392 13.22 -18.30 -18.40
C LEU A 392 13.27 -17.82 -16.94
N THR A 393 14.20 -16.93 -16.62
CA THR A 393 14.31 -16.36 -15.27
C THR A 393 13.09 -15.51 -14.95
N TYR A 394 12.66 -14.63 -15.85
CA TYR A 394 11.43 -13.83 -15.70
C TYR A 394 10.18 -14.70 -15.49
N HIS A 395 10.11 -15.87 -16.14
CA HIS A 395 8.94 -16.76 -16.10
C HIS A 395 9.00 -17.84 -15.02
N SER A 396 10.06 -17.88 -14.20
CA SER A 396 10.16 -18.83 -13.09
C SER A 396 9.11 -18.57 -12.00
N VAL A 397 8.62 -19.62 -11.35
CA VAL A 397 7.75 -19.50 -10.17
C VAL A 397 8.54 -19.01 -8.96
N MET A 398 7.91 -18.38 -7.96
CA MET A 398 8.65 -17.94 -6.76
C MET A 398 8.94 -19.11 -5.84
N GLU A 399 7.90 -19.85 -5.50
CA GLU A 399 7.93 -21.03 -4.65
C GLU A 399 7.03 -22.12 -5.24
N PHE A 400 7.25 -23.37 -4.87
CA PHE A 400 6.40 -24.48 -5.24
C PHE A 400 6.44 -25.59 -4.21
N ASP A 401 5.33 -26.32 -4.12
CA ASP A 401 5.23 -27.52 -3.30
C ASP A 401 5.56 -28.76 -4.12
N PHE A 402 6.37 -29.64 -3.55
CA PHE A 402 6.70 -30.94 -4.13
C PHE A 402 6.54 -32.04 -3.10
N HIS A 403 5.41 -32.75 -3.18
CA HIS A 403 5.04 -33.83 -2.26
C HIS A 403 5.05 -33.38 -0.79
N ARG A 404 6.05 -33.79 0.00
CA ARG A 404 6.19 -33.45 1.43
C ARG A 404 7.04 -32.21 1.67
N TRP A 405 7.70 -31.70 0.63
CA TRP A 405 8.51 -30.50 0.71
C TRP A 405 7.64 -29.33 0.27
N THR A 406 7.26 -28.48 1.21
CA THR A 406 6.49 -27.26 0.95
C THR A 406 7.41 -26.06 0.90
N ASN A 407 7.00 -24.99 0.19
CA ASN A 407 7.75 -23.74 0.08
C ASN A 407 9.18 -23.93 -0.48
N ASN A 408 9.34 -24.77 -1.51
CA ASN A 408 10.63 -24.86 -2.20
C ASN A 408 10.80 -23.64 -3.08
N ILE A 409 11.96 -22.98 -3.00
CA ILE A 409 12.27 -21.82 -3.83
C ILE A 409 12.37 -22.27 -5.30
N GLY A 410 11.48 -21.76 -6.14
CA GLY A 410 11.50 -21.95 -7.59
C GLY A 410 12.07 -20.75 -8.34
N ALA A 411 12.33 -19.64 -7.63
CA ALA A 411 12.85 -18.42 -8.23
C ALA A 411 14.27 -18.66 -8.75
N LEU A 412 14.43 -18.60 -10.07
CA LEU A 412 15.72 -18.91 -10.71
C LEU A 412 16.76 -17.82 -10.39
N ASP A 413 17.98 -18.27 -10.14
CA ASP A 413 19.18 -17.45 -10.02
C ASP A 413 20.22 -17.96 -11.02
N ILE A 414 20.41 -17.15 -12.06
CA ILE A 414 21.28 -17.46 -13.19
C ILE A 414 22.48 -16.51 -13.25
N MET A 415 23.56 -16.98 -13.87
CA MET A 415 24.74 -16.17 -14.14
C MET A 415 25.07 -16.17 -15.63
N ILE A 416 25.22 -14.98 -16.18
CA ILE A 416 25.61 -14.71 -17.58
C ILE A 416 27.02 -14.12 -17.58
N ILE A 417 27.96 -14.88 -18.12
CA ILE A 417 29.36 -14.49 -18.28
C ILE A 417 29.63 -14.28 -19.76
N GLY A 418 30.18 -13.13 -20.14
CA GLY A 418 30.59 -12.88 -21.53
C GLY A 418 31.52 -11.69 -21.63
N GLU A 419 32.28 -11.59 -22.72
CA GLU A 419 33.11 -10.43 -23.00
C GLU A 419 32.28 -9.16 -23.23
N SER A 420 32.91 -7.99 -23.22
CA SER A 420 32.23 -6.73 -23.54
C SER A 420 31.57 -6.79 -24.92
N ARG A 421 30.45 -6.09 -25.11
CA ARG A 421 29.68 -6.05 -26.38
C ARG A 421 29.11 -7.40 -26.83
N THR A 422 28.66 -8.21 -25.88
CA THR A 422 27.93 -9.48 -26.11
C THR A 422 26.41 -9.34 -26.07
N GLY A 423 25.88 -8.11 -25.88
CA GLY A 423 24.44 -7.89 -25.71
C GLY A 423 23.88 -8.22 -24.32
N LYS A 424 24.71 -8.69 -23.37
CA LYS A 424 24.27 -9.16 -22.04
C LYS A 424 23.50 -8.13 -21.21
N SER A 425 24.10 -6.96 -20.95
CA SER A 425 23.43 -5.89 -20.19
C SER A 425 22.25 -5.29 -20.95
N HIS A 426 22.38 -5.16 -22.28
CA HIS A 426 21.32 -4.58 -23.11
C HIS A 426 20.08 -5.48 -23.14
N THR A 427 20.24 -6.80 -23.27
CA THR A 427 19.14 -7.77 -23.23
C THR A 427 18.35 -7.68 -21.92
N ALA A 428 19.04 -7.72 -20.78
CA ALA A 428 18.40 -7.65 -19.47
C ALA A 428 17.72 -6.29 -19.23
N GLU A 429 18.33 -5.19 -19.69
CA GLU A 429 17.75 -3.85 -19.58
C GLU A 429 16.52 -3.68 -20.48
N THR A 430 16.56 -4.17 -21.72
CA THR A 430 15.44 -4.12 -22.66
C THR A 430 14.25 -4.93 -22.11
N LEU A 431 14.48 -6.14 -21.60
CA LEU A 431 13.41 -6.95 -21.01
C LEU A 431 12.84 -6.32 -19.73
N SER A 432 13.69 -5.76 -18.86
CA SER A 432 13.23 -5.06 -17.66
C SER A 432 12.36 -3.86 -17.98
N LYS A 433 12.73 -3.06 -19.00
CA LYS A 433 11.91 -1.95 -19.49
C LYS A 433 10.61 -2.43 -20.13
N LEU A 434 10.67 -3.42 -21.01
CA LEU A 434 9.51 -3.98 -21.71
C LEU A 434 8.46 -4.53 -20.75
N TYR A 435 8.90 -5.35 -19.79
CA TYR A 435 8.05 -5.95 -18.77
C TYR A 435 7.64 -4.98 -17.65
N ASN A 436 8.30 -3.82 -17.57
CA ASN A 436 8.09 -2.83 -16.52
C ASN A 436 8.22 -3.40 -15.09
N VAL A 437 9.10 -4.40 -14.94
CA VAL A 437 9.42 -5.06 -13.66
C VAL A 437 10.90 -5.42 -13.61
N GLY A 438 11.39 -5.59 -12.37
CA GLY A 438 12.77 -5.93 -12.08
C GLY A 438 13.61 -4.71 -11.70
N THR A 439 14.57 -4.92 -10.81
CA THR A 439 15.45 -3.87 -10.29
C THR A 439 16.89 -4.16 -10.67
N LYS A 440 17.53 -3.19 -11.33
CA LYS A 440 18.94 -3.27 -11.73
C LYS A 440 19.84 -2.68 -10.65
N VAL A 441 20.91 -3.40 -10.32
CA VAL A 441 21.89 -3.03 -9.29
C VAL A 441 23.30 -3.11 -9.86
N ASP A 442 24.05 -2.02 -9.75
CA ASP A 442 25.50 -2.02 -10.04
C ASP A 442 26.27 -2.55 -8.83
N MET A 443 26.93 -3.69 -8.99
CA MET A 443 27.65 -4.35 -7.91
C MET A 443 28.98 -3.70 -7.54
N ILE A 444 29.52 -2.79 -8.37
CA ILE A 444 30.80 -2.11 -8.10
C ILE A 444 30.71 -1.20 -6.86
N ASN A 445 29.58 -0.52 -6.70
CA ASN A 445 29.39 0.48 -5.65
C ASN A 445 28.48 0.00 -4.52
N THR A 446 27.96 -1.22 -4.63
CA THR A 446 27.00 -1.78 -3.69
C THR A 446 27.72 -2.46 -2.52
N THR A 447 27.29 -2.14 -1.29
CA THR A 447 27.80 -2.74 -0.05
C THR A 447 26.88 -3.85 0.45
N LYS A 448 27.35 -4.68 1.39
CA LYS A 448 26.49 -5.65 2.09
C LYS A 448 25.24 -5.01 2.69
N ALA A 449 25.39 -3.85 3.33
CA ALA A 449 24.27 -3.11 3.91
C ALA A 449 23.30 -2.57 2.84
N GLY A 450 23.80 -2.26 1.64
CA GLY A 450 22.97 -1.88 0.50
C GLY A 450 22.12 -3.03 -0.04
N LEU A 451 22.63 -4.27 -0.08
CA LEU A 451 21.88 -5.43 -0.57
C LEU A 451 20.92 -6.02 0.45
N ILE A 452 21.39 -6.25 1.68
CA ILE A 452 20.61 -6.95 2.72
C ILE A 452 19.85 -5.95 3.59
N GLY A 453 20.51 -4.84 3.92
CA GLY A 453 20.03 -3.89 4.89
C GLY A 453 20.96 -3.77 6.09
N GLY A 454 20.65 -2.82 6.96
CA GLY A 454 21.45 -2.52 8.13
C GLY A 454 20.62 -1.89 9.23
N SER A 455 21.20 -1.83 10.42
CA SER A 455 20.60 -1.21 11.59
C SER A 455 21.52 -0.12 12.12
N ASN A 456 20.99 1.07 12.33
CA ASN A 456 21.72 2.20 12.90
C ASN A 456 20.98 2.72 14.14
N SER A 457 21.67 3.38 15.07
CA SER A 457 20.98 4.14 16.13
C SER A 457 20.25 5.33 15.51
N ALA A 458 19.04 5.61 15.98
CA ALA A 458 18.22 6.75 15.52
C ALA A 458 18.68 8.10 16.10
N GLY A 459 19.85 8.17 16.77
CA GLY A 459 20.42 9.38 17.35
C GLY A 459 20.36 9.39 18.89
N LYS A 460 20.61 10.56 19.51
CA LYS A 460 20.62 10.69 20.98
C LYS A 460 19.22 10.47 21.55
N GLY A 461 19.04 9.34 22.26
CA GLY A 461 17.80 9.02 22.98
C GLY A 461 16.73 8.31 22.16
N GLY A 462 17.01 7.99 20.89
CA GLY A 462 16.15 7.14 20.05
C GLY A 462 16.66 5.70 20.00
N GLY A 463 15.75 4.77 19.80
CA GLY A 463 16.00 3.35 19.57
C GLY A 463 16.75 3.09 18.26
N TYR A 464 16.71 1.84 17.80
CA TYR A 464 17.34 1.48 16.53
C TYR A 464 16.38 1.75 15.37
N GLN A 465 16.96 2.15 14.25
CA GLN A 465 16.29 2.24 12.96
C GLN A 465 16.82 1.14 12.05
N THR A 466 15.90 0.39 11.46
CA THR A 466 16.21 -0.69 10.53
C THR A 466 15.98 -0.25 9.12
N ARG A 467 16.97 -0.38 8.25
CA ARG A 467 16.81 -0.12 6.82
C ARG A 467 16.93 -1.44 6.05
N ALA A 468 15.89 -1.80 5.30
CA ALA A 468 15.95 -2.92 4.37
C ALA A 468 16.86 -2.59 3.17
N GLY A 469 17.63 -3.58 2.72
CA GLY A 469 18.44 -3.47 1.51
C GLY A 469 17.65 -3.83 0.24
N ILE A 470 18.31 -3.76 -0.90
CA ILE A 470 17.68 -3.95 -2.22
C ILE A 470 17.02 -5.32 -2.36
N LEU A 471 17.61 -6.41 -1.86
CA LEU A 471 17.05 -7.76 -2.02
C LEU A 471 15.72 -7.95 -1.29
N PRO A 472 15.61 -7.70 0.04
CA PRO A 472 14.32 -7.82 0.71
C PRO A 472 13.30 -6.81 0.21
N MET A 473 13.72 -5.61 -0.20
CA MET A 473 12.83 -4.62 -0.84
C MET A 473 12.25 -5.11 -2.17
N ASN A 474 12.91 -6.06 -2.85
CA ASN A 474 12.46 -6.64 -4.10
C ASN A 474 11.93 -8.07 -3.94
N HIS A 475 11.58 -8.49 -2.73
CA HIS A 475 11.00 -9.80 -2.47
C HIS A 475 9.79 -10.07 -3.39
N GLY A 476 9.70 -11.28 -3.95
CA GLY A 476 8.69 -11.65 -4.96
C GLY A 476 9.05 -11.22 -6.39
N GLY A 477 10.04 -10.35 -6.56
CA GLY A 477 10.43 -9.75 -7.83
C GLY A 477 11.69 -10.33 -8.46
N LEU A 478 12.30 -9.56 -9.36
CA LEU A 478 13.54 -9.89 -10.06
C LEU A 478 14.62 -8.84 -9.79
N VAL A 479 15.85 -9.27 -9.55
CA VAL A 479 17.01 -8.40 -9.33
C VAL A 479 18.10 -8.72 -10.36
N ILE A 480 18.52 -7.72 -11.13
CA ILE A 480 19.63 -7.81 -12.09
C ILE A 480 20.89 -7.29 -11.40
N LEU A 481 21.87 -8.16 -11.20
CA LEU A 481 23.15 -7.83 -10.56
C LEU A 481 24.20 -7.58 -11.66
N GLU A 482 24.38 -6.33 -12.04
CA GLU A 482 25.34 -5.93 -13.08
C GLU A 482 26.77 -5.82 -12.52
N GLU A 483 27.74 -6.17 -13.36
CA GLU A 483 29.17 -6.15 -13.03
C GLU A 483 29.50 -7.02 -11.79
N PHE A 484 28.82 -8.16 -11.68
CA PHE A 484 28.86 -9.03 -10.49
C PHE A 484 30.27 -9.39 -10.01
N GLY A 485 31.15 -9.83 -10.92
CA GLY A 485 32.55 -10.18 -10.62
C GLY A 485 33.45 -9.02 -10.20
N LYS A 486 32.97 -7.76 -10.29
CA LYS A 486 33.69 -6.56 -9.81
C LYS A 486 33.21 -6.09 -8.43
N ALA A 487 32.36 -6.85 -7.76
CA ALA A 487 31.92 -6.52 -6.41
C ALA A 487 33.11 -6.36 -5.47
N ARG A 488 33.14 -5.26 -4.70
CA ARG A 488 34.27 -4.91 -3.82
C ARG A 488 34.39 -5.82 -2.60
N GLU A 489 33.26 -6.27 -2.07
CA GLU A 489 33.20 -7.06 -0.84
C GLU A 489 33.32 -8.56 -1.17
N HIS A 490 34.43 -9.19 -0.75
CA HIS A 490 34.70 -10.60 -1.03
C HIS A 490 33.65 -11.58 -0.46
N ASN A 491 32.93 -11.19 0.59
CA ASN A 491 31.92 -12.02 1.25
C ASN A 491 30.50 -11.83 0.68
N ILE A 492 30.33 -10.99 -0.35
CA ILE A 492 29.01 -10.73 -0.95
C ILE A 492 28.43 -11.98 -1.62
N ILE A 493 29.29 -12.84 -2.18
CA ILE A 493 28.90 -14.09 -2.84
C ILE A 493 28.39 -15.09 -1.80
N ASP A 494 29.15 -15.28 -0.71
CA ASP A 494 28.76 -16.17 0.40
C ASP A 494 27.41 -15.72 1.01
N LEU A 495 27.20 -14.41 1.11
CA LEU A 495 25.94 -13.82 1.59
C LEU A 495 24.76 -14.07 0.63
N LEU A 496 24.97 -13.90 -0.67
CA LEU A 496 23.94 -14.16 -1.68
C LEU A 496 23.56 -15.64 -1.75
N THR A 497 24.53 -16.52 -1.51
CA THR A 497 24.34 -17.98 -1.35
C THR A 497 23.44 -18.30 -0.15
N GLU A 498 23.68 -17.65 1.00
CA GLU A 498 22.86 -17.82 2.21
C GLU A 498 21.41 -17.35 1.98
N VAL A 499 21.25 -16.15 1.40
CA VAL A 499 19.92 -15.60 1.09
C VAL A 499 19.18 -16.49 0.10
N LYS A 500 19.86 -17.01 -0.93
CA LYS A 500 19.24 -17.96 -1.87
C LYS A 500 18.69 -19.18 -1.14
N SER A 501 19.50 -19.75 -0.26
CA SER A 501 19.19 -21.04 0.36
C SER A 501 18.07 -20.93 1.40
N SER A 502 18.01 -19.78 2.09
CA SER A 502 17.05 -19.55 3.17
C SER A 502 15.80 -18.79 2.73
N GLY A 503 15.86 -18.05 1.61
CA GLY A 503 14.82 -17.11 1.21
C GLY A 503 14.72 -15.87 2.10
N VAL A 504 15.70 -15.64 2.98
CA VAL A 504 15.64 -14.62 4.03
C VAL A 504 16.92 -13.79 4.08
N ALA A 505 16.76 -12.48 4.13
CA ALA A 505 17.82 -11.52 4.41
C ALA A 505 17.90 -11.27 5.93
N ARG A 506 19.00 -11.72 6.55
CA ARG A 506 19.20 -11.63 8.01
C ARG A 506 20.01 -10.40 8.39
N ILE A 507 19.48 -9.59 9.30
CA ILE A 507 20.17 -8.45 9.92
C ILE A 507 20.38 -8.77 11.40
N THR A 508 21.60 -9.20 11.75
CA THR A 508 21.99 -9.50 13.12
C THR A 508 22.38 -8.23 13.89
N ARG A 509 21.90 -8.11 15.13
CA ARG A 509 22.22 -7.03 16.07
C ARG A 509 22.68 -7.60 17.42
N VAL A 510 23.17 -6.72 18.28
CA VAL A 510 23.48 -7.04 19.68
C VAL A 510 22.22 -7.47 20.45
N ASN A 511 21.05 -6.90 20.14
CA ASN A 511 19.79 -7.14 20.84
C ASN A 511 18.89 -8.21 20.18
N GLY A 512 19.32 -8.84 19.10
CA GLY A 512 18.54 -9.87 18.41
C GLY A 512 18.80 -9.91 16.91
N GLN A 513 18.07 -10.79 16.23
CA GLN A 513 18.16 -10.97 14.79
C GLN A 513 16.84 -10.57 14.15
N LEU A 514 16.91 -9.79 13.08
CA LEU A 514 15.75 -9.50 12.23
C LEU A 514 15.87 -10.28 10.93
N ASP A 515 14.81 -11.01 10.60
CA ASP A 515 14.68 -11.78 9.38
C ASP A 515 13.69 -11.07 8.44
N LEU A 516 14.16 -10.71 7.24
CA LEU A 516 13.34 -10.09 6.20
C LEU A 516 13.15 -11.09 5.04
N PRO A 517 11.92 -11.34 4.56
CA PRO A 517 11.70 -12.15 3.36
C PRO A 517 12.47 -11.59 2.16
N SER A 518 13.15 -12.46 1.42
CA SER A 518 14.06 -12.05 0.34
C SER A 518 14.22 -13.13 -0.73
N ILE A 519 13.14 -13.80 -1.10
CA ILE A 519 13.11 -14.65 -2.29
C ILE A 519 13.03 -13.73 -3.51
N ASN A 520 14.00 -13.82 -4.42
CA ASN A 520 14.09 -13.02 -5.64
C ASN A 520 14.52 -13.91 -6.82
N ARG A 521 13.97 -13.66 -8.00
CA ARG A 521 14.58 -14.09 -9.27
C ARG A 521 15.84 -13.27 -9.50
N ARG A 522 16.94 -13.88 -9.95
CA ARG A 522 18.22 -13.17 -10.07
C ARG A 522 18.90 -13.43 -11.41
N ILE A 523 19.40 -12.36 -12.00
CA ILE A 523 20.21 -12.39 -13.21
C ILE A 523 21.54 -11.70 -12.89
N ALA A 524 22.58 -12.49 -12.62
CA ALA A 524 23.93 -11.96 -12.43
C ALA A 524 24.62 -11.82 -13.78
N ILE A 525 25.06 -10.60 -14.11
CA ILE A 525 25.73 -10.29 -15.38
C ILE A 525 27.16 -9.88 -15.07
N THR A 526 28.12 -10.53 -15.72
CA THR A 526 29.53 -10.16 -15.52
C THR A 526 30.42 -10.45 -16.71
N ASN A 527 31.59 -9.82 -16.66
CA ASN A 527 32.73 -10.16 -17.50
C ASN A 527 33.60 -11.18 -16.75
N PRO A 528 34.47 -11.93 -17.45
CA PRO A 528 35.53 -12.68 -16.79
C PRO A 528 36.36 -11.79 -15.86
N ARG A 529 37.05 -12.41 -14.90
CA ARG A 529 37.80 -11.67 -13.89
C ARG A 529 38.88 -10.79 -14.52
N THR A 530 39.02 -9.58 -13.99
CA THR A 530 40.09 -8.64 -14.36
C THR A 530 41.39 -9.01 -13.66
N THR A 531 42.47 -9.13 -14.43
CA THR A 531 43.84 -9.22 -13.90
C THR A 531 44.52 -7.86 -14.12
N GLY A 532 44.66 -7.07 -13.06
CA GLY A 532 45.06 -5.66 -13.19
C GLY A 532 43.96 -4.82 -13.88
N SER A 533 44.31 -4.07 -14.92
CA SER A 533 43.38 -3.15 -15.61
C SER A 533 42.62 -3.76 -16.80
N ARG A 534 42.86 -5.05 -17.15
CA ARG A 534 42.23 -5.70 -18.32
C ARG A 534 41.52 -6.99 -17.92
N SER A 535 40.32 -7.20 -18.46
CA SER A 535 39.59 -8.46 -18.34
C SER A 535 40.39 -9.57 -19.00
N ARG A 536 40.53 -10.71 -18.34
CA ARG A 536 41.13 -11.88 -18.95
C ARG A 536 40.20 -12.40 -20.06
N PRO A 537 40.64 -12.53 -21.32
CA PRO A 537 39.78 -13.03 -22.40
C PRO A 537 39.30 -14.45 -22.13
N ILE A 538 38.09 -14.78 -22.55
CA ILE A 538 37.49 -16.11 -22.33
C ILE A 538 38.37 -17.20 -22.95
N ALA A 539 38.89 -16.96 -24.16
CA ALA A 539 39.78 -17.88 -24.88
C ALA A 539 41.10 -18.20 -24.16
N SER A 540 41.48 -17.42 -23.14
CA SER A 540 42.71 -17.66 -22.38
C SER A 540 42.53 -18.63 -21.19
N TYR A 541 41.30 -19.03 -20.88
CA TYR A 541 41.02 -20.04 -19.87
C TYR A 541 41.07 -21.43 -20.51
N PRO A 542 41.62 -22.46 -19.83
CA PRO A 542 41.68 -23.82 -20.36
C PRO A 542 40.30 -24.43 -20.67
N ASN A 543 39.28 -24.03 -19.89
CA ASN A 543 37.90 -24.45 -20.05
C ASN A 543 36.96 -23.47 -19.32
N GLY A 544 35.65 -23.60 -19.54
CA GLY A 544 34.66 -22.72 -18.91
C GLY A 544 34.56 -22.85 -17.38
N ILE A 545 34.90 -24.00 -16.81
CA ILE A 545 34.82 -24.25 -15.35
C ILE A 545 35.87 -23.40 -14.62
N GLU A 546 37.06 -23.20 -15.20
CA GLU A 546 38.09 -22.32 -14.64
C GLU A 546 37.63 -20.86 -14.56
N ILE A 547 36.81 -20.39 -15.52
CA ILE A 547 36.23 -19.03 -15.49
C ILE A 547 35.30 -18.88 -14.29
N ILE A 548 34.44 -19.88 -14.10
CA ILE A 548 33.46 -19.91 -13.01
C ILE A 548 34.16 -19.98 -11.66
N THR A 549 35.18 -20.84 -11.55
CA THR A 549 35.96 -21.03 -10.32
C THR A 549 36.75 -19.77 -9.96
N ASP A 550 37.29 -19.05 -10.94
CA ASP A 550 37.98 -17.78 -10.73
C ASP A 550 37.03 -16.66 -10.24
N LEU A 551 35.75 -16.68 -10.67
CA LEU A 551 34.75 -15.68 -10.28
C LEU A 551 34.06 -15.99 -8.94
N LEU A 552 33.65 -17.24 -8.71
CA LEU A 552 32.81 -17.64 -7.57
C LEU A 552 33.59 -18.32 -6.43
N GLY A 553 34.80 -18.80 -6.71
CA GLY A 553 35.67 -19.47 -5.75
C GLY A 553 35.14 -20.84 -5.35
N LYS A 554 34.50 -20.94 -4.19
CA LYS A 554 34.11 -22.22 -3.56
C LYS A 554 33.06 -22.96 -4.38
N ALA A 555 33.17 -24.28 -4.45
CA ALA A 555 32.18 -25.14 -5.10
C ALA A 555 30.76 -24.97 -4.54
N GLU A 556 30.63 -24.64 -3.25
CA GLU A 556 29.34 -24.32 -2.63
C GLU A 556 28.65 -23.13 -3.29
N ASN A 557 29.38 -22.06 -3.62
CA ASN A 557 28.81 -20.89 -4.29
C ASN A 557 28.41 -21.22 -5.73
N ILE A 558 29.21 -22.05 -6.41
CA ILE A 558 28.92 -22.49 -7.78
C ILE A 558 27.64 -23.33 -7.83
N ALA A 559 27.51 -24.30 -6.91
CA ALA A 559 26.37 -25.21 -6.83
C ALA A 559 25.03 -24.52 -6.51
N ARG A 560 25.07 -23.22 -6.18
CA ARG A 560 23.89 -22.44 -5.83
C ARG A 560 23.31 -21.71 -7.01
N PHE A 561 23.99 -21.57 -8.15
CA PHE A 561 23.36 -21.07 -9.36
C PHE A 561 22.60 -22.19 -10.06
N ASP A 562 21.41 -21.89 -10.59
CA ASP A 562 20.59 -22.90 -11.30
C ASP A 562 21.11 -23.11 -12.73
N ALA A 563 21.64 -22.04 -13.33
CA ALA A 563 22.30 -22.08 -14.63
C ALA A 563 23.42 -21.03 -14.70
N ILE A 564 24.54 -21.42 -15.33
CA ILE A 564 25.65 -20.51 -15.65
C ILE A 564 25.90 -20.64 -17.15
N ALA A 565 25.82 -19.53 -17.87
CA ALA A 565 26.05 -19.48 -19.31
C ALA A 565 27.26 -18.61 -19.64
N ILE A 566 28.15 -19.14 -20.49
CA ILE A 566 29.37 -18.48 -20.92
C ILE A 566 29.27 -18.21 -22.42
N PHE A 567 29.29 -16.93 -22.78
CA PHE A 567 29.21 -16.46 -24.16
C PHE A 567 30.60 -15.94 -24.57
N GLY A 568 31.31 -16.76 -25.35
CA GLY A 568 32.66 -16.46 -25.83
C GLY A 568 32.73 -15.64 -27.13
N ASP A 569 31.59 -15.38 -27.76
CA ASP A 569 31.51 -14.73 -29.07
C ASP A 569 31.23 -13.23 -28.93
N MET A 570 31.85 -12.39 -29.76
CA MET A 570 31.46 -10.97 -29.80
C MET A 570 30.10 -10.88 -30.48
N ALA A 571 29.11 -10.24 -29.85
CA ALA A 571 27.80 -10.05 -30.50
C ALA A 571 27.87 -9.06 -31.68
N ASP A 572 29.01 -8.39 -31.87
CA ASP A 572 29.34 -7.67 -33.10
C ASP A 572 29.71 -8.68 -34.22
N GLY A 573 28.82 -9.63 -34.53
CA GLY A 573 28.82 -10.24 -35.85
C GLY A 573 28.61 -9.16 -36.91
N ASP A 574 29.00 -9.41 -38.16
CA ASP A 574 28.75 -8.46 -39.25
C ASP A 574 27.26 -8.04 -39.26
N ILE A 575 26.98 -6.74 -39.17
CA ILE A 575 25.62 -6.22 -39.30
C ILE A 575 25.08 -6.70 -40.65
N VAL A 576 24.09 -7.57 -40.62
CA VAL A 576 23.46 -8.07 -41.85
C VAL A 576 22.55 -6.96 -42.38
N TYR A 577 23.05 -6.21 -43.36
CA TYR A 577 22.25 -5.18 -44.04
C TYR A 577 21.01 -5.81 -44.69
N GLY A 578 19.83 -5.29 -44.32
CA GLY A 578 18.54 -5.75 -44.86
C GLY A 578 17.89 -6.89 -44.10
N GLU A 579 18.38 -7.23 -42.90
CA GLU A 579 17.70 -8.18 -42.03
C GLU A 579 16.32 -7.64 -41.60
N THR A 580 15.28 -8.47 -41.77
CA THR A 580 13.90 -8.13 -41.41
C THR A 580 13.49 -8.91 -40.18
N PHE A 581 13.10 -8.20 -39.13
CA PHE A 581 12.63 -8.81 -37.89
C PHE A 581 11.10 -8.83 -37.81
N GLY A 582 10.59 -9.70 -36.94
CA GLY A 582 9.16 -9.73 -36.62
C GLY A 582 8.73 -8.45 -35.90
N GLU A 583 7.54 -7.94 -36.21
CA GLU A 583 6.97 -6.81 -35.50
C GLU A 583 6.70 -7.18 -34.02
N PRO A 584 7.23 -6.42 -33.05
CA PRO A 584 6.96 -6.68 -31.64
C PRO A 584 5.46 -6.58 -31.30
N TYR A 585 5.01 -7.32 -30.29
CA TYR A 585 3.67 -7.06 -29.75
C TYR A 585 3.64 -5.67 -29.08
N PRO A 586 2.45 -5.06 -28.92
CA PRO A 586 2.32 -3.88 -28.08
C PRO A 586 2.87 -4.12 -26.67
N GLU A 587 3.55 -3.15 -26.07
CA GLU A 587 4.23 -3.30 -24.76
C GLU A 587 3.30 -3.87 -23.68
N HIS A 588 2.06 -3.39 -23.62
CA HIS A 588 1.07 -3.84 -22.64
C HIS A 588 0.75 -5.35 -22.76
N TYR A 589 0.99 -6.00 -23.91
CA TYR A 589 0.81 -7.45 -24.05
C TYR A 589 1.87 -8.21 -23.25
N TYR A 590 3.13 -7.79 -23.38
CA TYR A 590 4.24 -8.34 -22.61
C TYR A 590 4.06 -8.10 -21.10
N GLN A 591 3.58 -6.91 -20.73
CA GLN A 591 3.28 -6.57 -19.34
C GLN A 591 2.11 -7.41 -18.77
N THR A 592 1.06 -7.65 -19.55
CA THR A 592 -0.03 -8.55 -19.13
C THR A 592 0.46 -9.98 -18.95
N LYS A 593 1.31 -10.49 -19.87
CA LYS A 593 1.93 -11.81 -19.74
C LYS A 593 2.72 -11.93 -18.44
N ILE A 594 3.63 -10.99 -18.18
CA ILE A 594 4.50 -11.09 -16.99
C ILE A 594 3.72 -10.89 -15.69
N ASN A 595 2.74 -9.98 -15.65
CA ASN A 595 1.88 -9.79 -14.48
C ASN A 595 1.08 -11.06 -14.19
N TRP A 596 0.57 -11.74 -15.23
CA TRP A 596 -0.09 -13.04 -15.05
C TRP A 596 0.85 -14.06 -14.42
N VAL A 597 2.06 -14.24 -14.95
CA VAL A 597 3.03 -15.20 -14.39
C VAL A 597 3.38 -14.88 -12.94
N TRP A 598 3.65 -13.60 -12.64
CA TRP A 598 4.05 -13.17 -11.31
C TRP A 598 2.88 -13.13 -10.31
N SER A 599 1.63 -13.17 -10.78
CA SER A 599 0.43 -13.24 -9.91
C SER A 599 0.15 -14.64 -9.36
N ARG A 600 0.78 -15.68 -9.91
CA ARG A 600 0.52 -17.09 -9.59
C ARG A 600 1.54 -17.67 -8.60
N THR A 601 2.14 -16.80 -7.80
CA THR A 601 3.19 -17.12 -6.82
C THR A 601 2.67 -17.75 -5.56
#